data_AF-A0A2S4UMQ6-F1
#
_entry.id   AF-A0A2S4UMQ6-F1
#
_cell.length_a   1.000
_cell.length_b   1.000
_cell.length_c   1.000
_cell.angle_alpha   90.00
_cell.angle_beta   90.00
_cell.angle_gamma   90.00
#
_symmetry.space_group_name_H-M   'P 1'
#
loop_
_entity.id
_entity.type
_entity.pdbx_description
1 polymer ?
#
loop_
_entity_poly.entity_id
_entity_poly.type
_entity_poly.pdbx_seq_one_letter_code
_entity_poly.pdbx_strand_id
1 'polypeptide(L)'
;MYGWQEEGREQFPRVERNPADQPARKPKQARKEKKLLFLSKLSQSSNPFLCPGSVFIGSQSTLDHHQLRPSAASHQSHHPCLDEHYHPRSTHNPPEWTVRVTIIHSDHRTGKLSGMMQADGLFNNLNKTQDQHTSSEAKLSSTTMIITAWEGETINLKKSAHELWTNQSEDEENDFKIRDFDTSRSNSTKRTNSIFGKTSHSNDLIYWSKTKAFIHFKSIDNIFDTLSNDADFVENLNDQFVLMRWKETNFVNCDSTQSGLSIQGFYYVCLEKRTGIIEAFYYDPASLPYQKLSLKPIGTNGYGFGSMTIL
;
A
#
# COMPACT_ATOMS: atom_id res chain seq x y z
N MET A 1 -3.28 77.99 79.56
CA MET A 1 -3.62 76.61 79.18
C MET A 1 -2.77 76.24 77.98
N TYR A 2 -1.93 75.23 78.15
CA TYR A 2 -1.09 74.65 77.10
C TYR A 2 -1.96 73.92 76.04
N GLY A 3 -1.50 73.90 74.79
CA GLY A 3 -2.19 73.28 73.65
C GLY A 3 -1.94 71.77 73.49
N TRP A 4 -2.50 71.18 72.41
CA TRP A 4 -1.80 70.53 71.28
C TRP A 4 -2.80 69.88 70.31
N GLN A 5 -2.32 69.69 69.07
CA GLN A 5 -2.95 69.24 67.81
C GLN A 5 -3.34 67.75 67.76
N GLU A 6 -4.22 67.41 66.81
CA GLU A 6 -4.20 66.21 65.93
C GLU A 6 -5.18 66.47 64.75
N GLU A 7 -5.11 65.89 63.55
CA GLU A 7 -4.03 65.51 62.64
C GLU A 7 -4.73 65.24 61.28
N GLY A 8 -4.02 65.42 60.16
CA GLY A 8 -4.56 65.34 58.81
C GLY A 8 -4.81 63.91 58.31
N ARG A 9 -5.85 63.73 57.48
CA ARG A 9 -5.98 62.56 56.60
C ARG A 9 -5.47 62.90 55.21
N GLU A 10 -4.34 62.31 54.84
CA GLU A 10 -3.79 62.34 53.48
C GLU A 10 -4.72 61.60 52.50
N GLN A 11 -4.98 62.23 51.35
CA GLN A 11 -5.60 61.60 50.19
C GLN A 11 -4.49 61.06 49.28
N PHE A 12 -4.47 59.75 49.06
CA PHE A 12 -3.57 59.13 48.07
C PHE A 12 -4.01 59.50 46.64
N PRO A 13 -3.09 59.85 45.73
CA PRO A 13 -3.44 60.17 44.35
C PRO A 13 -3.82 58.91 43.58
N ARG A 14 -4.90 59.00 42.80
CA ARG A 14 -5.36 57.98 41.86
C ARG A 14 -4.38 57.91 40.69
N VAL A 15 -3.61 56.83 40.61
CA VAL A 15 -2.74 56.53 39.47
C VAL A 15 -3.60 56.26 38.24
N GLU A 16 -3.64 57.21 37.31
CA GLU A 16 -4.23 57.03 35.98
C GLU A 16 -3.32 56.11 35.15
N ARG A 17 -3.82 54.91 34.82
CA ARG A 17 -3.11 53.97 33.95
C ARG A 17 -3.13 54.47 32.51
N ASN A 18 -1.94 54.63 31.93
CA ASN A 18 -1.72 55.03 30.55
C ASN A 18 -2.35 54.00 29.56
N PRO A 19 -3.13 54.41 28.55
CA PRO A 19 -3.80 53.47 27.62
C PRO A 19 -2.87 52.59 26.77
N ALA A 20 -1.56 52.83 26.81
CA ALA A 20 -0.55 52.13 26.01
C ALA A 20 -0.13 50.75 26.57
N ASP A 21 -0.52 50.38 27.80
CA ASP A 21 -0.06 49.14 28.47
C ASP A 21 -1.01 47.93 28.32
N GLN A 22 -1.91 47.92 27.34
CA GLN A 22 -2.68 46.70 27.03
C GLN A 22 -1.88 45.77 26.13
N PRO A 23 -1.65 44.49 26.51
CA PRO A 23 -0.98 43.53 25.64
C PRO A 23 -1.82 43.37 24.35
N ALA A 24 -1.20 43.65 23.21
CA ALA A 24 -1.81 43.56 21.89
C ALA A 24 -2.54 42.21 21.74
N ARG A 25 -3.88 42.26 21.63
CA ARG A 25 -4.69 41.08 21.29
C ARG A 25 -4.24 40.58 19.92
N LYS A 26 -3.49 39.48 19.89
CA LYS A 26 -3.09 38.80 18.64
C LYS A 26 -4.33 38.67 17.73
N PRO A 27 -4.22 39.02 16.44
CA PRO A 27 -5.37 39.13 15.56
C PRO A 27 -6.09 37.78 15.46
N LYS A 28 -7.42 37.80 15.65
CA LYS A 28 -8.31 36.61 15.54
C LYS A 28 -8.11 35.84 14.23
N GLN A 29 -7.63 36.53 13.19
CA GLN A 29 -7.31 35.99 11.88
C GLN A 29 -6.13 35.00 11.90
N ALA A 30 -5.03 35.33 12.58
CA ALA A 30 -3.87 34.43 12.71
C ALA A 30 -4.20 33.15 13.51
N ARG A 31 -5.14 33.23 14.47
CA ARG A 31 -5.63 32.06 15.21
C ARG A 31 -6.58 31.21 14.36
N LYS A 32 -7.40 31.82 13.50
CA LYS A 32 -8.20 31.12 12.49
C LYS A 32 -7.31 30.44 11.45
N GLU A 33 -6.30 31.11 10.92
CA GLU A 33 -5.36 30.57 9.94
C GLU A 33 -4.51 29.43 10.53
N LYS A 34 -4.00 29.58 11.77
CA LYS A 34 -3.33 28.46 12.46
C LYS A 34 -4.26 27.30 12.73
N LYS A 35 -5.55 27.55 13.05
CA LYS A 35 -6.56 26.50 13.19
C LYS A 35 -6.88 25.86 11.84
N LEU A 36 -6.95 26.62 10.75
CA LEU A 36 -7.18 26.11 9.40
C LEU A 36 -5.99 25.29 8.91
N LEU A 37 -4.76 25.74 9.18
CA LEU A 37 -3.51 25.03 8.86
C LEU A 37 -3.33 23.79 9.73
N PHE A 38 -3.77 23.82 10.99
CA PHE A 38 -3.79 22.66 11.87
C PHE A 38 -4.86 21.65 11.44
N LEU A 39 -6.04 22.12 11.05
CA LEU A 39 -7.11 21.29 10.50
C LEU A 39 -6.76 20.74 9.10
N SER A 40 -6.03 21.49 8.27
CA SER A 40 -5.51 20.99 6.99
C SER A 40 -4.40 19.96 7.21
N LYS A 41 -3.55 20.13 8.23
CA LYS A 41 -2.56 19.13 8.66
C LYS A 41 -3.20 17.89 9.30
N LEU A 42 -4.33 18.03 10.00
CA LEU A 42 -5.14 16.90 10.47
C LEU A 42 -5.86 16.20 9.33
N SER A 43 -6.38 16.96 8.35
CA SER A 43 -6.97 16.47 7.10
C SER A 43 -5.95 15.79 6.18
N GLN A 44 -4.66 16.07 6.33
CA GLN A 44 -3.58 15.38 5.61
C GLN A 44 -3.35 13.94 6.10
N SER A 45 -3.94 13.53 7.23
CA SER A 45 -3.71 12.18 7.79
C SER A 45 -4.53 11.08 7.13
N SER A 46 -5.61 11.42 6.41
CA SER A 46 -6.46 10.43 5.72
C SER A 46 -6.46 10.67 4.22
N ASN A 47 -5.91 9.73 3.45
CA ASN A 47 -6.07 9.74 2.01
C ASN A 47 -7.56 9.49 1.67
N PRO A 48 -8.22 10.39 0.91
CA PRO A 48 -9.67 10.32 0.68
C PRO A 48 -10.10 9.10 -0.16
N PHE A 49 -9.16 8.46 -0.86
CA PHE A 49 -9.40 7.22 -1.60
C PHE A 49 -9.34 5.98 -0.69
N LEU A 50 -8.74 6.06 0.50
CA LEU A 50 -8.64 4.94 1.45
C LEU A 50 -9.65 5.04 2.60
N CYS A 51 -10.80 5.66 2.37
CA CYS A 51 -11.88 5.70 3.36
C CYS A 51 -12.81 4.47 3.22
N PRO A 52 -13.49 4.05 4.31
CA PRO A 52 -14.57 3.08 4.22
C PRO A 52 -15.59 3.45 3.14
N GLY A 53 -15.96 2.48 2.31
CA GLY A 53 -16.87 2.64 1.18
C GLY A 53 -16.20 3.03 -0.15
N SER A 54 -14.90 3.37 -0.16
CA SER A 54 -14.19 3.60 -1.41
C SER A 54 -14.19 2.36 -2.30
N VAL A 55 -14.46 2.57 -3.59
CA VAL A 55 -14.52 1.50 -4.60
C VAL A 55 -13.51 1.79 -5.70
N PHE A 56 -12.81 0.76 -6.15
CA PHE A 56 -11.92 0.80 -7.29
C PHE A 56 -12.29 -0.29 -8.28
N ILE A 57 -12.16 -0.01 -9.58
CA ILE A 57 -12.35 -0.98 -10.66
C ILE A 57 -11.19 -0.91 -11.64
N GLY A 58 -10.81 -2.06 -12.17
CA GLY A 58 -9.90 -2.17 -13.29
C GLY A 58 -9.66 -3.63 -13.64
N SER A 59 -8.41 -4.02 -13.84
CA SER A 59 -8.07 -5.37 -14.29
C SER A 59 -6.81 -5.91 -13.65
N GLN A 60 -6.68 -7.23 -13.70
CA GLN A 60 -5.45 -7.94 -13.42
C GLN A 60 -5.02 -8.74 -14.64
N SER A 61 -3.73 -8.65 -14.96
CA SER A 61 -3.12 -9.29 -16.13
C SER A 61 -1.70 -9.74 -15.83
N THR A 62 -1.28 -10.87 -16.39
CA THR A 62 0.14 -11.26 -16.37
C THR A 62 0.94 -10.35 -17.30
N LEU A 63 2.00 -9.72 -16.81
CA LEU A 63 2.89 -8.93 -17.67
C LEU A 63 3.68 -9.86 -18.60
N ASP A 64 3.67 -9.55 -19.89
CA ASP A 64 4.46 -10.28 -20.87
C ASP A 64 5.95 -9.98 -20.66
N HIS A 65 6.78 -11.03 -20.53
CA HIS A 65 8.19 -10.93 -20.12
C HIS A 65 9.03 -9.99 -21.01
N HIS A 66 8.58 -9.75 -22.25
CA HIS A 66 9.25 -8.89 -23.21
C HIS A 66 9.08 -7.38 -22.98
N GLN A 67 8.09 -6.93 -22.21
CA GLN A 67 7.87 -5.51 -21.92
C GLN A 67 8.69 -4.99 -20.71
N LEU A 68 9.41 -5.88 -20.02
CA LEU A 68 10.17 -5.58 -18.80
C LEU A 68 11.69 -5.52 -18.97
N ARG A 69 12.23 -5.75 -20.20
CA ARG A 69 13.67 -5.60 -20.45
C ARG A 69 14.03 -4.12 -20.65
N PRO A 70 14.97 -3.55 -19.88
CA PRO A 70 15.69 -2.36 -20.31
C PRO A 70 16.43 -2.70 -21.61
N SER A 71 16.46 -1.77 -22.58
CA SER A 71 17.26 -1.92 -23.80
C SER A 71 18.74 -2.10 -23.43
N ALA A 72 19.19 -3.34 -23.36
CA ALA A 72 20.60 -3.65 -23.24
C ALA A 72 21.28 -3.25 -24.56
N ALA A 73 22.22 -2.32 -24.47
CA ALA A 73 23.08 -1.95 -25.58
C ALA A 73 23.80 -3.19 -26.13
N SER A 74 23.80 -3.32 -27.44
CA SER A 74 24.40 -4.42 -28.20
C SER A 74 25.91 -4.51 -27.96
N HIS A 75 26.37 -5.61 -27.36
CA HIS A 75 27.71 -6.12 -27.61
C HIS A 75 27.58 -7.47 -28.32
N GLN A 76 27.92 -7.44 -29.61
CA GLN A 76 28.07 -8.61 -30.45
C GLN A 76 29.31 -9.39 -29.99
N SER A 77 29.12 -10.66 -29.65
CA SER A 77 30.16 -11.67 -29.81
C SER A 77 29.53 -12.92 -30.42
N HIS A 78 30.05 -13.26 -31.60
CA HIS A 78 29.67 -14.39 -32.42
C HIS A 78 30.13 -15.71 -31.80
N HIS A 79 29.23 -16.68 -31.59
CA HIS A 79 29.54 -18.11 -31.68
C HIS A 79 28.28 -18.91 -32.11
N PRO A 80 28.39 -19.95 -32.95
CA PRO A 80 27.25 -20.60 -33.59
C PRO A 80 26.79 -21.90 -32.91
N CYS A 81 25.46 -22.04 -32.83
CA CYS A 81 24.60 -23.24 -33.01
C CYS A 81 24.88 -24.53 -32.21
N LEU A 82 23.89 -25.00 -31.45
CA LEU A 82 23.26 -26.33 -31.60
C LEU A 82 21.78 -26.28 -31.15
N ASP A 83 20.95 -27.06 -31.85
CA ASP A 83 19.49 -27.12 -31.86
C ASP A 83 18.79 -27.16 -30.49
N GLU A 84 17.78 -26.30 -30.32
CA GLU A 84 16.67 -26.54 -29.41
C GLU A 84 15.36 -26.11 -30.09
N HIS A 85 14.43 -27.05 -30.17
CA HIS A 85 13.20 -27.00 -30.96
C HIS A 85 12.43 -25.66 -30.82
N TYR A 86 12.39 -24.92 -31.92
CA TYR A 86 11.60 -23.70 -32.07
C TYR A 86 10.11 -24.05 -32.15
N HIS A 87 9.41 -24.10 -31.02
CA HIS A 87 7.96 -24.09 -31.02
C HIS A 87 7.46 -22.68 -31.42
N PRO A 88 6.56 -22.55 -32.41
CA PRO A 88 6.05 -21.25 -32.82
C PRO A 88 5.26 -20.61 -31.67
N ARG A 89 5.59 -19.34 -31.39
CA ARG A 89 4.94 -18.46 -30.41
C ARG A 89 3.41 -18.57 -30.52
N SER A 90 2.80 -19.08 -29.46
CA SER A 90 1.41 -18.81 -29.16
C SER A 90 1.25 -17.31 -28.90
N THR A 91 0.60 -16.60 -29.82
CA THR A 91 0.26 -15.17 -29.72
C THR A 91 -0.97 -14.93 -28.84
N HIS A 92 -1.17 -15.76 -27.82
CA HIS A 92 -2.27 -15.54 -26.87
C HIS A 92 -1.89 -14.41 -25.93
N ASN A 93 -2.67 -13.32 -25.98
CA ASN A 93 -2.61 -12.27 -24.97
C ASN A 93 -2.64 -12.93 -23.58
N PRO A 94 -1.84 -12.43 -22.62
CA PRO A 94 -1.90 -12.95 -21.26
C PRO A 94 -3.34 -12.82 -20.74
N PRO A 95 -3.80 -13.77 -19.92
CA PRO A 95 -5.15 -13.72 -19.38
C PRO A 95 -5.33 -12.41 -18.58
N GLU A 96 -6.37 -11.67 -18.94
CA GLU A 96 -6.80 -10.44 -18.26
C GLU A 96 -8.22 -10.65 -17.73
N TRP A 97 -8.45 -10.27 -16.48
CA TRP A 97 -9.77 -10.31 -15.84
C TRP A 97 -10.10 -9.00 -15.16
N THR A 98 -11.39 -8.72 -15.03
CA THR A 98 -11.87 -7.49 -14.37
C THR A 98 -11.80 -7.67 -12.86
N VAL A 99 -11.40 -6.62 -12.16
CA VAL A 99 -11.29 -6.62 -10.70
C VAL A 99 -12.02 -5.40 -10.13
N ARG A 100 -12.80 -5.63 -9.07
CA ARG A 100 -13.43 -4.59 -8.24
C ARG A 100 -12.96 -4.74 -6.80
N VAL A 101 -12.41 -3.67 -6.23
CA VAL A 101 -11.98 -3.62 -4.82
C VAL A 101 -12.85 -2.64 -4.06
N THR A 102 -13.28 -3.01 -2.86
CA THR A 102 -13.99 -2.12 -1.92
C THR A 102 -13.22 -2.05 -0.61
N ILE A 103 -12.90 -0.83 -0.17
CA ILE A 103 -12.37 -0.58 1.18
C ILE A 103 -13.54 -0.65 2.16
N ILE A 104 -13.50 -1.57 3.12
CA ILE A 104 -14.52 -1.67 4.18
C ILE A 104 -14.04 -0.96 5.44
N HIS A 105 -12.77 -1.15 5.80
CA HIS A 105 -12.19 -0.55 7.00
C HIS A 105 -10.83 0.07 6.68
N SER A 106 -10.55 1.19 7.35
CA SER A 106 -9.28 1.91 7.25
C SER A 106 -8.98 2.60 8.56
N ASP A 107 -7.93 2.14 9.24
CA ASP A 107 -7.38 2.79 10.41
C ASP A 107 -6.08 3.50 10.03
N HIS A 108 -6.20 4.80 9.76
CA HIS A 108 -5.07 5.65 9.39
C HIS A 108 -3.98 5.74 10.47
N ARG A 109 -4.30 5.46 11.74
CA ARG A 109 -3.33 5.53 12.84
C ARG A 109 -2.45 4.28 12.87
N THR A 110 -3.03 3.11 12.67
CA THR A 110 -2.27 1.85 12.65
C THR A 110 -1.80 1.45 11.26
N GLY A 111 -2.33 2.10 10.21
CA GLY A 111 -2.06 1.77 8.82
C GLY A 111 -2.79 0.52 8.35
N LYS A 112 -3.73 -0.04 9.13
CA LYS A 112 -4.43 -1.28 8.80
C LYS A 112 -5.68 -1.02 7.96
N LEU A 113 -5.87 -1.87 6.95
CA LEU A 113 -6.94 -1.79 5.96
C LEU A 113 -7.60 -3.15 5.83
N SER A 114 -8.87 -3.19 5.46
CA SER A 114 -9.51 -4.42 5.01
C SER A 114 -10.67 -4.13 4.07
N GLY A 115 -11.06 -5.15 3.31
CA GLY A 115 -12.06 -4.99 2.29
C GLY A 115 -12.43 -6.27 1.57
N MET A 116 -13.08 -6.08 0.43
CA MET A 116 -13.45 -7.16 -0.49
C MET A 116 -12.78 -6.93 -1.84
N MET A 117 -12.40 -8.01 -2.48
CA MET A 117 -11.96 -8.05 -3.87
C MET A 117 -12.88 -8.99 -4.64
N GLN A 118 -13.32 -8.55 -5.81
CA GLN A 118 -14.16 -9.32 -6.71
C GLN A 118 -13.43 -9.43 -8.04
N ALA A 119 -13.24 -10.65 -8.52
CA ALA A 119 -12.64 -10.96 -9.81
C ALA A 119 -13.70 -11.57 -10.75
N ASP A 120 -13.89 -10.95 -11.90
CA ASP A 120 -14.87 -11.34 -12.91
C ASP A 120 -14.20 -11.76 -14.22
N GLY A 121 -14.70 -12.82 -14.84
CA GLY A 121 -14.30 -13.25 -16.19
C GLY A 121 -13.06 -14.15 -16.24
N LEU A 122 -12.67 -14.74 -15.11
CA LEU A 122 -11.49 -15.61 -14.96
C LEU A 122 -11.44 -16.78 -15.96
N PHE A 123 -12.59 -17.38 -16.26
CA PHE A 123 -12.70 -18.55 -17.13
C PHE A 123 -13.17 -18.22 -18.56
N ASN A 124 -13.36 -16.93 -18.89
CA ASN A 124 -13.86 -16.53 -20.21
C ASN A 124 -12.88 -16.88 -21.35
N ASN A 125 -11.59 -17.08 -21.03
CA ASN A 125 -10.57 -17.46 -22.01
C ASN A 125 -10.43 -18.98 -22.21
N LEU A 126 -10.93 -19.82 -21.29
CA LEU A 126 -10.89 -21.27 -21.43
C LEU A 126 -11.97 -21.80 -22.39
N ASN A 127 -13.11 -21.09 -22.49
CA ASN A 127 -14.22 -21.47 -23.35
C ASN A 127 -14.02 -21.12 -24.83
N LYS A 128 -12.94 -20.41 -25.20
CA LYS A 128 -12.66 -20.06 -26.60
C LYS A 128 -11.95 -21.17 -27.38
N THR A 129 -11.54 -22.25 -26.72
CA THR A 129 -10.78 -23.35 -27.36
C THR A 129 -11.59 -24.64 -27.50
N GLN A 130 -12.88 -24.63 -27.15
CA GLN A 130 -13.71 -25.84 -27.13
C GLN A 130 -14.95 -25.72 -28.03
N ASP A 131 -14.76 -25.31 -29.27
CA ASP A 131 -15.70 -25.64 -30.35
C ASP A 131 -15.23 -26.91 -31.05
N GLN A 132 -15.71 -28.05 -30.57
CA GLN A 132 -16.35 -29.11 -31.35
C GLN A 132 -16.61 -30.35 -30.45
N HIS A 133 -17.88 -30.75 -30.39
CA HIS A 133 -18.40 -32.02 -29.85
C HIS A 133 -18.29 -32.26 -28.33
N THR A 134 -19.35 -31.98 -27.57
CA THR A 134 -20.32 -32.98 -27.07
C THR A 134 -21.19 -32.36 -25.98
N SER A 135 -22.50 -32.56 -26.11
CA SER A 135 -23.52 -32.25 -25.11
C SER A 135 -23.48 -33.28 -23.99
N SER A 136 -23.04 -32.89 -22.79
CA SER A 136 -23.38 -33.60 -21.56
C SER A 136 -23.56 -32.61 -20.40
N GLU A 137 -24.72 -32.70 -19.78
CA GLU A 137 -25.14 -31.93 -18.61
C GLU A 137 -24.19 -32.21 -17.42
N ALA A 138 -23.17 -31.37 -17.27
CA ALA A 138 -22.54 -31.15 -15.97
C ALA A 138 -22.82 -29.70 -15.57
N LYS A 139 -23.82 -29.54 -14.69
CA LYS A 139 -24.15 -28.29 -14.00
C LYS A 139 -23.02 -27.96 -13.02
N LEU A 140 -21.82 -27.68 -13.52
CA LEU A 140 -20.73 -27.17 -12.71
C LEU A 140 -21.02 -25.68 -12.51
N SER A 141 -21.25 -25.29 -11.26
CA SER A 141 -21.46 -23.91 -10.85
C SER A 141 -20.17 -23.11 -11.09
N SER A 142 -19.87 -22.76 -12.35
CA SER A 142 -18.80 -21.83 -12.70
C SER A 142 -19.26 -20.44 -12.31
N THR A 143 -19.08 -20.06 -11.06
CA THR A 143 -19.21 -18.65 -10.71
C THR A 143 -18.16 -17.91 -11.51
N THR A 144 -18.59 -17.17 -12.54
CA THR A 144 -17.72 -16.27 -13.34
C THR A 144 -17.10 -15.16 -12.49
N MET A 145 -17.59 -15.04 -11.25
CA MET A 145 -17.30 -14.05 -10.24
C MET A 145 -16.78 -14.74 -8.99
N ILE A 146 -15.57 -14.39 -8.57
CA ILE A 146 -14.98 -14.86 -7.32
C ILE A 146 -14.79 -13.67 -6.40
N ILE A 147 -15.22 -13.81 -5.15
CA ILE A 147 -15.11 -12.79 -4.13
C ILE A 147 -14.21 -13.28 -3.01
N THR A 148 -13.24 -12.46 -2.64
CA THR A 148 -12.34 -12.69 -1.52
C THR A 148 -12.40 -11.52 -0.55
N ALA A 149 -12.23 -11.81 0.74
CA ALA A 149 -11.90 -10.80 1.72
C ALA A 149 -10.38 -10.58 1.71
N TRP A 150 -9.94 -9.37 2.03
CA TRP A 150 -8.52 -9.06 2.15
C TRP A 150 -8.23 -8.14 3.32
N GLU A 151 -7.01 -8.25 3.84
CA GLU A 151 -6.42 -7.37 4.83
C GLU A 151 -5.17 -6.71 4.26
N GLY A 152 -4.84 -5.52 4.74
CA GLY A 152 -3.68 -4.80 4.27
C GLY A 152 -3.04 -3.91 5.32
N GLU A 153 -1.82 -3.49 5.00
CA GLU A 153 -1.07 -2.54 5.79
C GLU A 153 -0.38 -1.48 4.93
N THR A 154 -0.33 -0.24 5.41
CA THR A 154 0.45 0.84 4.79
C THR A 154 1.90 0.79 5.23
N ILE A 155 2.81 1.11 4.32
CA ILE A 155 4.24 1.23 4.59
C ILE A 155 4.56 2.64 5.07
N ASN A 156 5.24 2.76 6.21
CA ASN A 156 5.61 4.05 6.77
C ASN A 156 7.10 4.37 6.55
N LEU A 157 7.45 4.82 5.36
CA LEU A 157 8.86 5.12 5.02
C LEU A 157 9.45 6.28 5.83
N LYS A 158 8.63 7.14 6.45
CA LYS A 158 9.11 8.16 7.40
C LYS A 158 9.63 7.55 8.70
N LYS A 159 9.19 6.33 9.04
CA LYS A 159 9.68 5.60 10.20
C LYS A 159 11.01 4.92 9.90
N SER A 160 11.12 4.22 8.77
CA SER A 160 12.36 3.56 8.33
C SER A 160 12.22 3.02 6.90
N ALA A 161 13.32 3.00 6.14
CA ALA A 161 13.41 2.29 4.86
C ALA A 161 13.14 0.77 5.02
N HIS A 162 13.45 0.20 6.19
CA HIS A 162 13.22 -1.22 6.51
C HIS A 162 11.73 -1.60 6.52
N GLU A 163 10.81 -0.65 6.49
CA GLU A 163 9.37 -0.94 6.37
C GLU A 163 9.02 -1.55 4.99
N LEU A 164 9.90 -1.41 3.98
CA LEU A 164 9.78 -2.14 2.72
C LEU A 164 9.86 -3.66 2.89
N TRP A 165 10.56 -4.13 3.93
CA TRP A 165 10.73 -5.55 4.20
C TRP A 165 9.44 -6.17 4.68
N THR A 166 8.98 -7.20 3.97
CA THR A 166 7.84 -7.99 4.39
C THR A 166 8.20 -8.86 5.61
N ASN A 167 9.46 -9.27 5.71
CA ASN A 167 10.00 -10.07 6.81
C ASN A 167 11.19 -9.36 7.47
N GLN A 168 11.15 -9.19 8.79
CA GLN A 168 12.17 -8.46 9.57
C GLN A 168 13.52 -9.20 9.66
N SER A 169 13.52 -10.52 9.54
CA SER A 169 14.73 -11.34 9.49
C SER A 169 14.82 -12.05 8.14
N GLU A 170 15.97 -11.97 7.50
CA GLU A 170 16.37 -13.00 6.55
C GLU A 170 16.68 -14.22 7.41
N ASP A 171 15.76 -15.19 7.46
CA ASP A 171 16.13 -16.49 8.04
C ASP A 171 17.27 -17.01 7.15
N GLU A 172 18.50 -16.99 7.67
CA GLU A 172 19.65 -17.59 6.99
C GLU A 172 19.27 -18.99 6.57
N GLU A 173 19.44 -19.29 5.28
CA GLU A 173 19.27 -20.60 4.66
C GLU A 173 20.39 -21.56 5.11
N ASN A 174 20.67 -21.63 6.42
CA ASN A 174 21.77 -22.37 7.04
C ASN A 174 21.32 -23.55 7.92
N ASP A 175 20.05 -23.96 7.89
CA ASP A 175 19.57 -25.12 8.67
C ASP A 175 19.98 -26.51 8.08
N PHE A 176 20.96 -26.54 7.17
CA PHE A 176 21.55 -27.78 6.64
C PHE A 176 23.01 -28.02 7.03
N LYS A 177 23.60 -27.25 7.96
CA LYS A 177 24.94 -27.56 8.45
C LYS A 177 25.06 -27.54 9.98
N ILE A 178 25.24 -28.75 10.50
CA ILE A 178 25.82 -29.14 11.79
C ILE A 178 24.83 -29.17 12.97
N ARG A 179 24.24 -30.36 13.17
CA ARG A 179 23.81 -30.82 14.49
C ARG A 179 25.07 -31.08 15.34
N ASP A 180 25.48 -30.11 16.13
CA ASP A 180 26.28 -30.35 17.32
C ASP A 180 25.69 -29.57 18.51
N PHE A 181 25.05 -30.35 19.39
CA PHE A 181 25.07 -30.24 20.85
C PHE A 181 25.41 -28.85 21.46
N ASP A 182 24.39 -28.08 21.87
CA ASP A 182 24.22 -27.69 23.28
C ASP A 182 22.81 -27.11 23.55
N THR A 183 22.23 -27.51 24.67
CA THR A 183 20.93 -27.08 25.19
C THR A 183 21.16 -26.02 26.25
N SER A 184 20.81 -24.76 25.99
CA SER A 184 20.19 -23.82 26.97
C SER A 184 20.33 -22.34 26.59
N ARG A 185 19.46 -21.83 25.71
CA ARG A 185 18.98 -20.44 25.75
C ARG A 185 17.81 -20.24 24.80
N SER A 186 16.61 -20.59 25.27
CA SER A 186 15.38 -20.23 24.57
C SER A 186 15.09 -18.74 24.76
N ASN A 187 15.77 -17.88 24.01
CA ASN A 187 15.27 -16.54 23.75
C ASN A 187 14.08 -16.72 22.80
N SER A 188 12.89 -16.88 23.37
CA SER A 188 11.62 -16.79 22.66
C SER A 188 11.42 -15.32 22.24
N THR A 189 12.14 -14.90 21.21
CA THR A 189 11.76 -13.71 20.45
C THR A 189 10.40 -14.03 19.88
N LYS A 190 9.36 -13.34 20.38
CA LYS A 190 7.98 -13.46 19.90
C LYS A 190 7.97 -13.17 18.40
N ARG A 191 8.12 -14.21 17.57
CA ARG A 191 7.99 -14.12 16.11
C ARG A 191 6.57 -13.70 15.83
N THR A 192 6.36 -12.43 15.51
CA THR A 192 5.13 -11.98 14.89
C THR A 192 5.16 -12.55 13.47
N ASN A 193 4.56 -13.72 13.27
CA ASN A 193 4.45 -14.30 11.93
C ASN A 193 3.69 -13.30 11.04
N SER A 194 4.37 -12.79 10.01
CA SER A 194 3.76 -11.92 9.02
C SER A 194 2.66 -12.68 8.27
N ILE A 195 1.48 -12.07 8.11
CA ILE A 195 0.36 -12.66 7.36
C ILE A 195 0.66 -12.76 5.85
N PHE A 196 1.69 -12.05 5.39
CA PHE A 196 2.13 -11.97 4.00
C PHE A 196 3.07 -13.12 3.60
N GLY A 197 3.26 -14.12 4.47
CA GLY A 197 4.16 -15.24 4.20
C GLY A 197 5.64 -14.84 4.28
N LYS A 198 6.49 -15.57 3.53
CA LYS A 198 7.93 -15.36 3.49
C LYS A 198 8.39 -14.88 2.11
N THR A 199 9.29 -13.90 2.11
CA THR A 199 9.99 -13.38 0.93
C THR A 199 11.37 -12.84 1.35
N SER A 200 12.33 -12.82 0.43
CA SER A 200 13.63 -12.19 0.66
C SER A 200 13.54 -10.68 0.48
N HIS A 201 14.48 -9.93 1.06
CA HIS A 201 14.58 -8.48 0.86
C HIS A 201 14.86 -8.12 -0.59
N SER A 202 15.63 -8.96 -1.30
CA SER A 202 15.84 -8.80 -2.74
C SER A 202 14.52 -8.90 -3.52
N ASN A 203 13.67 -9.88 -3.20
CA ASN A 203 12.34 -9.99 -3.81
C ASN A 203 11.46 -8.78 -3.45
N ASP A 204 11.46 -8.32 -2.19
CA ASP A 204 10.74 -7.09 -1.81
C ASP A 204 11.16 -5.92 -2.71
N LEU A 205 12.46 -5.66 -2.88
CA LEU A 205 12.96 -4.58 -3.73
C LEU A 205 12.59 -4.78 -5.21
N ILE A 206 12.69 -6.01 -5.73
CA ILE A 206 12.32 -6.31 -7.10
C ILE A 206 10.86 -5.94 -7.36
N TYR A 207 9.94 -6.32 -6.47
CA TYR A 207 8.52 -6.00 -6.63
C TYR A 207 8.22 -4.51 -6.42
N TRP A 208 8.81 -3.88 -5.40
CA TRP A 208 8.67 -2.44 -5.21
C TRP A 208 9.20 -1.64 -6.41
N SER A 209 10.30 -2.07 -7.03
CA SER A 209 10.89 -1.43 -8.23
C SER A 209 9.95 -1.38 -9.43
N LYS A 210 8.93 -2.24 -9.51
CA LYS A 210 7.95 -2.24 -10.60
C LYS A 210 6.85 -1.21 -10.42
N THR A 211 6.66 -0.72 -9.20
CA THR A 211 5.63 0.28 -8.90
C THR A 211 6.03 1.66 -9.38
N LYS A 212 5.05 2.51 -9.70
CA LYS A 212 5.25 3.94 -9.99
C LYS A 212 6.17 4.68 -9.01
N ALA A 213 6.19 4.29 -7.74
CA ALA A 213 7.04 4.89 -6.71
C ALA A 213 8.54 4.72 -6.99
N PHE A 214 8.95 3.63 -7.65
CA PHE A 214 10.36 3.27 -7.79
C PHE A 214 10.77 2.88 -9.23
N ILE A 215 9.84 2.94 -10.20
CA ILE A 215 10.10 2.53 -11.60
C ILE A 215 11.22 3.32 -12.30
N HIS A 216 11.57 4.50 -11.78
CA HIS A 216 12.64 5.34 -12.31
C HIS A 216 14.05 4.89 -11.87
N PHE A 217 14.16 4.02 -10.87
CA PHE A 217 15.44 3.46 -10.47
C PHE A 217 15.94 2.44 -11.49
N LYS A 218 17.20 2.60 -11.91
CA LYS A 218 17.86 1.69 -12.86
C LYS A 218 18.36 0.41 -12.21
N SER A 219 18.68 0.46 -10.92
CA SER A 219 19.08 -0.70 -10.09
C SER A 219 18.24 -0.72 -8.82
N ILE A 220 17.88 -1.92 -8.36
CA ILE A 220 17.16 -2.13 -7.10
C ILE A 220 18.01 -1.74 -5.89
N ASP A 221 19.34 -1.85 -5.98
CA ASP A 221 20.27 -1.52 -4.88
C ASP A 221 20.18 -0.05 -4.46
N ASN A 222 19.89 0.82 -5.43
CA ASN A 222 19.79 2.26 -5.19
C ASN A 222 18.51 2.64 -4.44
N ILE A 223 17.48 1.79 -4.45
CA ILE A 223 16.19 2.10 -3.81
C ILE A 223 16.39 2.23 -2.29
N PHE A 224 16.96 1.19 -1.68
CA PHE A 224 17.12 1.15 -0.24
C PHE A 224 18.12 2.19 0.27
N ASP A 225 19.24 2.36 -0.46
CA ASP A 225 20.25 3.38 -0.16
C ASP A 225 19.66 4.79 -0.21
N THR A 226 18.90 5.12 -1.26
CA THR A 226 18.24 6.43 -1.39
C THR A 226 17.23 6.64 -0.26
N LEU A 227 16.40 5.65 0.06
CA LEU A 227 15.44 5.76 1.16
C LEU A 227 16.11 5.93 2.53
N SER A 228 17.32 5.41 2.70
CA SER A 228 18.06 5.50 3.97
C SER A 228 18.80 6.82 4.12
N ASN A 229 19.20 7.44 3.01
CA ASN A 229 20.13 8.59 3.01
C ASN A 229 19.53 9.90 2.47
N ASP A 230 18.38 9.86 1.79
CA ASP A 230 17.73 11.04 1.19
C ASP A 230 16.34 11.29 1.80
N ALA A 231 16.30 12.12 2.84
CA ALA A 231 15.06 12.48 3.53
C ALA A 231 14.09 13.28 2.66
N ASP A 232 14.59 14.12 1.74
CA ASP A 232 13.77 14.92 0.84
C ASP A 232 13.10 14.02 -0.19
N PHE A 233 13.79 12.99 -0.68
CA PHE A 233 13.19 11.95 -1.49
C PHE A 233 12.06 11.22 -0.75
N VAL A 234 12.29 10.82 0.51
CA VAL A 234 11.26 10.15 1.33
C VAL A 234 10.03 11.02 1.54
N GLU A 235 10.22 12.32 1.84
CA GLU A 235 9.12 13.28 1.97
C GLU A 235 8.32 13.42 0.67
N ASN A 236 9.01 13.64 -0.46
CA ASN A 236 8.37 13.75 -1.78
C ASN A 236 7.62 12.48 -2.18
N LEU A 237 8.20 11.30 -1.90
CA LEU A 237 7.58 10.01 -2.17
C LEU A 237 6.33 9.83 -1.32
N ASN A 238 6.41 10.15 -0.03
CA ASN A 238 5.27 10.09 0.88
C ASN A 238 4.17 11.07 0.45
N ASP A 239 4.49 12.25 -0.06
CA ASP A 239 3.48 13.21 -0.52
C ASP A 239 2.76 12.78 -1.80
N GLN A 240 3.41 11.95 -2.62
CA GLN A 240 2.84 11.46 -3.87
C GLN A 240 2.14 10.10 -3.77
N PHE A 241 2.62 9.21 -2.90
CA PHE A 241 2.19 7.82 -2.89
C PHE A 241 1.80 7.31 -1.49
N VAL A 242 0.86 6.37 -1.45
CA VAL A 242 0.69 5.45 -0.31
C VAL A 242 1.12 4.07 -0.78
N LEU A 243 2.16 3.53 -0.15
CA LEU A 243 2.61 2.18 -0.37
C LEU A 243 1.90 1.25 0.62
N MET A 244 1.48 0.07 0.16
CA MET A 244 0.75 -0.90 0.98
C MET A 244 1.11 -2.34 0.59
N ARG A 245 0.84 -3.28 1.49
CA ARG A 245 0.75 -4.71 1.18
C ARG A 245 -0.68 -5.20 1.41
N TRP A 246 -1.26 -5.93 0.47
CA TRP A 246 -2.61 -6.51 0.60
C TRP A 246 -2.56 -8.03 0.50
N LYS A 247 -3.26 -8.72 1.42
CA LYS A 247 -3.34 -10.18 1.50
C LYS A 247 -4.81 -10.59 1.47
N GLU A 248 -5.20 -11.36 0.47
CA GLU A 248 -6.49 -12.05 0.45
C GLU A 248 -6.51 -13.13 1.54
N THR A 249 -7.55 -13.16 2.38
CA THR A 249 -7.61 -14.01 3.58
C THR A 249 -8.47 -15.24 3.35
N ASN A 250 -9.59 -15.10 2.64
CA ASN A 250 -10.53 -16.18 2.39
C ASN A 250 -11.41 -15.89 1.18
N PHE A 251 -11.88 -16.95 0.54
CA PHE A 251 -13.00 -16.90 -0.39
C PHE A 251 -14.31 -16.68 0.38
N VAL A 252 -15.24 -15.97 -0.25
CA VAL A 252 -16.50 -15.55 0.38
C VAL A 252 -17.69 -16.25 -0.26
N ASN A 253 -17.66 -16.44 -1.58
CA ASN A 253 -18.78 -16.98 -2.35
C ASN A 253 -18.50 -18.37 -2.97
N CYS A 254 -17.33 -18.96 -2.73
CA CYS A 254 -16.97 -20.29 -3.21
C CYS A 254 -15.95 -20.97 -2.29
N ASP A 255 -15.81 -22.29 -2.43
CA ASP A 255 -14.75 -23.03 -1.76
C ASP A 255 -13.40 -22.85 -2.47
N SER A 256 -12.29 -22.99 -1.73
CA SER A 256 -10.93 -22.86 -2.27
C SER A 256 -10.62 -23.87 -3.37
N THR A 257 -11.22 -25.06 -3.32
CA THR A 257 -11.04 -26.12 -4.33
C THR A 257 -11.83 -25.85 -5.61
N GLN A 258 -12.83 -24.96 -5.56
CA GLN A 258 -13.72 -24.65 -6.67
C GLN A 258 -13.35 -23.34 -7.38
N SER A 259 -12.55 -22.48 -6.72
CA SER A 259 -12.20 -21.15 -7.24
C SER A 259 -11.22 -21.21 -8.42
N GLY A 260 -10.40 -22.26 -8.52
CA GLY A 260 -9.32 -22.35 -9.51
C GLY A 260 -8.24 -21.25 -9.35
N LEU A 261 -8.25 -20.49 -8.24
CA LEU A 261 -7.33 -19.40 -7.95
C LEU A 261 -6.51 -19.68 -6.70
N SER A 262 -5.21 -19.39 -6.77
CA SER A 262 -4.37 -19.28 -5.58
C SER A 262 -4.50 -17.87 -5.01
N ILE A 263 -4.89 -17.78 -3.74
CA ILE A 263 -4.83 -16.54 -2.94
C ILE A 263 -3.72 -16.60 -1.89
N GLN A 264 -2.76 -17.53 -2.03
CA GLN A 264 -1.72 -17.77 -1.01
C GLN A 264 -0.72 -16.61 -0.92
N GLY A 265 -0.46 -15.95 -2.04
CA GLY A 265 0.40 -14.79 -2.13
C GLY A 265 -0.23 -13.52 -1.59
N PHE A 266 0.41 -12.39 -1.91
CA PHE A 266 -0.02 -11.05 -1.53
C PHE A 266 0.38 -10.03 -2.61
N TYR A 267 -0.09 -8.81 -2.48
CA TYR A 267 0.17 -7.72 -3.42
C TYR A 267 1.07 -6.66 -2.82
N TYR A 268 2.05 -6.20 -3.60
CA TYR A 268 2.75 -4.94 -3.38
C TYR A 268 1.97 -3.83 -4.08
N VAL A 269 1.45 -2.87 -3.32
CA VAL A 269 0.42 -1.93 -3.78
C VAL A 269 0.94 -0.50 -3.69
N CYS A 270 0.75 0.27 -4.75
CA CYS A 270 1.12 1.68 -4.86
C CYS A 270 -0.11 2.49 -5.27
N LEU A 271 -0.61 3.31 -4.35
CA LEU A 271 -1.68 4.28 -4.60
C LEU A 271 -1.08 5.66 -4.88
N GLU A 272 -1.39 6.25 -6.03
CA GLU A 272 -1.06 7.64 -6.34
C GLU A 272 -2.07 8.58 -5.64
N LYS A 273 -1.62 9.35 -4.65
CA LYS A 273 -2.47 10.16 -3.76
C LYS A 273 -3.33 11.17 -4.51
N ARG A 274 -2.83 11.72 -5.62
CA ARG A 274 -3.50 12.76 -6.41
C ARG A 274 -4.64 12.22 -7.25
N THR A 275 -4.44 11.08 -7.89
CA THR A 275 -5.38 10.52 -8.89
C THR A 275 -6.25 9.41 -8.32
N GLY A 276 -5.83 8.82 -7.19
CA GLY A 276 -6.43 7.64 -6.62
C GLY A 276 -6.13 6.36 -7.42
N ILE A 277 -5.30 6.41 -8.45
CA ILE A 277 -4.95 5.22 -9.24
C ILE A 277 -4.12 4.28 -8.38
N ILE A 278 -4.48 3.00 -8.39
CA ILE A 278 -3.73 1.93 -7.76
C ILE A 278 -3.05 1.10 -8.83
N GLU A 279 -1.76 0.88 -8.65
CA GLU A 279 -0.99 -0.14 -9.33
C GLU A 279 -0.46 -1.12 -8.28
N ALA A 280 -0.60 -2.41 -8.53
CA ALA A 280 -0.06 -3.43 -7.65
C ALA A 280 0.46 -4.64 -8.41
N PHE A 281 1.31 -5.42 -7.74
CA PHE A 281 1.90 -6.64 -8.29
C PHE A 281 1.71 -7.79 -7.30
N TYR A 282 1.07 -8.86 -7.78
CA TYR A 282 0.89 -10.08 -7.01
C TYR A 282 2.19 -10.88 -6.95
N TYR A 283 2.55 -11.30 -5.74
CA TYR A 283 3.67 -12.18 -5.46
C TYR A 283 3.17 -13.45 -4.78
N ASP A 284 3.49 -14.58 -5.40
CA ASP A 284 3.35 -15.92 -4.86
C ASP A 284 4.49 -16.76 -5.48
N PRO A 285 5.38 -17.38 -4.68
CA PRO A 285 6.45 -18.23 -5.20
C PRO A 285 5.98 -19.36 -6.11
N ALA A 286 4.73 -19.81 -5.95
CA ALA A 286 4.13 -20.88 -6.73
C ALA A 286 3.35 -20.39 -7.97
N SER A 287 3.32 -19.07 -8.23
CA SER A 287 2.58 -18.47 -9.35
C SER A 287 3.51 -17.76 -10.34
N LEU A 288 2.97 -17.44 -11.52
CA LEU A 288 3.68 -16.56 -12.47
C LEU A 288 3.94 -15.19 -11.83
N PRO A 289 5.15 -14.64 -11.98
CA PRO A 289 5.52 -13.37 -11.35
C PRO A 289 4.87 -12.18 -12.04
N TYR A 290 4.84 -11.05 -11.34
CA TYR A 290 4.45 -9.75 -11.90
C TYR A 290 3.05 -9.70 -12.52
N GLN A 291 2.10 -10.45 -11.95
CA GLN A 291 0.70 -10.26 -12.31
C GLN A 291 0.27 -8.89 -11.79
N LYS A 292 0.04 -7.97 -12.72
CA LYS A 292 -0.22 -6.57 -12.44
C LYS A 292 -1.71 -6.36 -12.24
N LEU A 293 -2.06 -5.74 -11.13
CA LEU A 293 -3.38 -5.22 -10.79
C LEU A 293 -3.38 -3.72 -11.03
N SER A 294 -4.29 -3.23 -11.87
CA SER A 294 -4.41 -1.82 -12.23
C SER A 294 -5.84 -1.37 -11.95
N LEU A 295 -6.03 -0.43 -11.02
CA LEU A 295 -7.35 0.00 -10.58
C LEU A 295 -7.49 1.52 -10.61
N LYS A 296 -8.71 1.98 -10.90
CA LYS A 296 -9.11 3.38 -10.85
C LYS A 296 -10.25 3.54 -9.84
N PRO A 297 -10.29 4.65 -9.08
CA PRO A 297 -11.38 4.89 -8.15
C PRO A 297 -12.68 5.13 -8.92
N ILE A 298 -13.80 4.67 -8.37
CA ILE A 298 -15.14 4.98 -8.84
C ILE A 298 -15.80 5.96 -7.88
N GLY A 299 -16.40 7.01 -8.45
CA GLY A 299 -16.97 8.11 -7.67
C GLY A 299 -15.94 9.21 -7.42
N THR A 300 -16.40 10.45 -7.50
CA THR A 300 -15.55 11.64 -7.51
C THR A 300 -14.79 11.83 -6.19
N ASN A 301 -13.46 11.74 -6.25
CA ASN A 301 -12.50 12.42 -5.36
C ASN A 301 -12.72 12.26 -3.84
N GLY A 302 -13.17 11.09 -3.37
CA GLY A 302 -13.33 10.79 -1.94
C GLY A 302 -14.21 11.76 -1.14
N TYR A 303 -15.15 12.43 -1.82
CA TYR A 303 -16.22 13.23 -1.19
C TYR A 303 -17.62 12.61 -1.38
N GLY A 304 -17.71 11.37 -1.85
CA GLY A 304 -18.98 10.67 -2.08
C GLY A 304 -19.27 9.61 -1.03
N PHE A 305 -20.41 9.76 -0.34
CA PHE A 305 -21.13 8.77 0.50
C PHE A 305 -20.74 8.57 1.98
N GLY A 306 -19.74 9.25 2.53
CA GLY A 306 -19.29 9.06 3.93
C GLY A 306 -19.83 10.02 5.01
N SER A 307 -20.72 10.97 4.69
CA SER A 307 -21.35 11.84 5.72
C SER A 307 -22.82 11.49 5.89
N MET A 308 -23.09 10.29 6.41
CA MET A 308 -24.24 10.08 7.26
C MET A 308 -23.69 9.90 8.68
N THR A 309 -23.57 11.01 9.39
CA THR A 309 -23.51 10.96 10.86
C THR A 309 -24.79 10.27 11.29
N ILE A 310 -24.67 9.06 11.86
CA ILE A 310 -25.77 8.49 12.64
C ILE A 310 -25.95 9.43 13.83
N LEU A 311 -27.02 10.23 13.79
CA LEU A 311 -27.55 10.95 14.93
C LEU A 311 -28.15 9.95 15.92
#